data_AF-A0A965G270-F1
#
_entry.id   AF-A0A965G270-F1
#
_cell.length_a   1.000
_cell.length_b   1.000
_cell.length_c   1.000
_cell.angle_alpha   90.00
_cell.angle_beta   90.00
_cell.angle_gamma   90.00
#
_symmetry.space_group_name_H-M   'P 1'
#
loop_
_entity.id
_entity.type
_entity.pdbx_description
1 polymer ?
#
loop_
_entity_poly.entity_id
_entity_poly.type
_entity_poly.pdbx_seq_one_letter_code
_entity_poly.pdbx_strand_id
1 'polypeptide(L)'
;MFSLGGQQVAHAEPFCDPGKETGILKIEEIRGLKEAEMGRVAEELRRERFHLRVQQQAGQLEKPNRLREIRRTIARIETTKSQNRKTPARKGDS
;
A
#
# COMPACT_ATOMS: atom_id res chain seq x y z
N MET A 1 6.18 -4.12 -41.96
CA MET A 1 5.61 -3.28 -40.88
C MET A 1 4.69 -4.14 -40.01
N PHE A 2 5.24 -5.04 -39.19
CA PHE A 2 4.46 -5.77 -38.20
C PHE A 2 4.67 -5.07 -36.86
N SER A 3 3.67 -4.26 -36.50
CA SER A 3 3.52 -3.72 -35.16
C SER A 3 3.33 -4.91 -34.20
N LEU A 4 4.42 -5.31 -33.54
CA LEU A 4 4.33 -6.25 -32.43
C LEU A 4 3.65 -5.53 -31.28
N GLY A 5 2.35 -5.79 -31.21
CA GLY A 5 1.43 -5.27 -30.22
C GLY A 5 1.89 -5.54 -28.79
N GLY A 6 1.56 -4.57 -27.94
CA GLY A 6 1.95 -4.46 -26.55
C GLY A 6 1.88 -5.76 -25.78
N GLN A 7 2.96 -5.98 -25.05
CA GLN A 7 3.16 -7.06 -24.10
C GLN A 7 2.01 -7.11 -23.09
N GLN A 8 1.20 -8.16 -23.16
CA GLN A 8 0.30 -8.53 -22.08
C GLN A 8 1.18 -8.90 -20.88
N VAL A 9 1.22 -8.03 -19.88
CA VAL A 9 1.73 -8.40 -18.57
C VAL A 9 0.76 -9.44 -18.01
N ALA A 10 1.17 -10.70 -18.08
CA ALA A 10 0.49 -11.80 -17.43
C ALA A 10 0.26 -11.41 -15.97
N HIS A 11 -1.01 -11.29 -15.60
CA HIS A 11 -1.44 -11.13 -14.22
C HIS A 11 -1.05 -12.42 -13.50
N ALA A 12 0.16 -12.44 -12.95
CA ALA A 12 0.58 -13.45 -12.00
C ALA A 12 -0.28 -13.26 -10.74
N GLU A 13 -1.33 -14.05 -10.61
CA GLU A 13 -2.16 -14.06 -9.40
C GLU A 13 -1.58 -15.03 -8.37
N PRO A 14 -1.09 -14.47 -7.26
CA PRO A 14 -1.47 -14.95 -5.94
C PRO A 14 -1.96 -13.73 -5.16
N PHE A 15 -3.20 -13.30 -5.35
CA PHE A 15 -3.56 -11.94 -4.95
C PHE A 15 -4.75 -11.85 -4.01
N CYS A 16 -4.41 -11.64 -2.74
CA CYS A 16 -5.28 -11.17 -1.68
C CYS A 16 -6.26 -10.11 -2.18
N ASP A 17 -7.54 -10.52 -2.15
CA ASP A 17 -8.85 -9.89 -2.27
C ASP A 17 -9.01 -8.67 -3.23
N PRO A 18 -9.69 -8.85 -4.38
CA PRO A 18 -10.13 -7.76 -5.23
C PRO A 18 -11.42 -7.15 -4.64
N GLY A 19 -11.34 -5.98 -4.02
CA GLY A 19 -12.59 -5.31 -3.65
C GLY A 19 -12.51 -4.05 -2.81
N LYS A 20 -11.33 -3.57 -2.41
CA LYS A 20 -11.23 -2.27 -1.74
C LYS A 20 -10.33 -1.35 -2.55
N GLU A 21 -10.87 -0.23 -3.00
CA GLU A 21 -10.05 0.85 -3.55
C GLU A 21 -9.28 1.47 -2.38
N THR A 22 -8.03 1.08 -2.16
CA THR A 22 -7.20 1.70 -1.11
C THR A 22 -6.78 3.11 -1.51
N GLY A 23 -7.62 4.08 -1.14
CA GLY A 23 -7.29 5.49 -1.15
C GLY A 23 -6.21 5.85 -0.11
N ILE A 24 -5.63 7.03 -0.27
CA ILE A 24 -4.62 7.59 0.65
C ILE A 24 -5.24 7.74 2.04
N LEU A 25 -4.81 6.91 2.98
CA LEU A 25 -5.34 6.91 4.35
C LEU A 25 -4.70 8.01 5.21
N LYS A 26 -5.53 8.65 6.04
CA LYS A 26 -5.08 9.56 7.09
C LYS A 26 -4.59 8.79 8.31
N ILE A 27 -3.77 9.44 9.14
CA ILE A 27 -3.21 8.81 10.35
C ILE A 27 -4.31 8.36 11.32
N GLU A 28 -5.42 9.11 11.40
CA GLU A 28 -6.56 8.80 12.25
C GLU A 28 -7.23 7.47 11.85
N GLU A 29 -7.44 7.27 10.55
CA GLU A 29 -7.98 6.03 10.00
C GLU A 29 -7.04 4.85 10.26
N ILE A 30 -5.72 5.05 10.07
CA ILE A 30 -4.70 4.02 10.33
C ILE A 30 -4.73 3.58 11.79
N ARG A 31 -4.93 4.49 12.75
CA ARG A 31 -4.99 4.16 14.19
C ARG A 31 -6.27 3.42 14.58
N GLY A 32 -7.37 3.62 13.86
CA GLY A 32 -8.64 2.92 14.08
C GLY A 32 -8.68 1.49 13.53
N LEU A 33 -7.76 1.14 12.63
CA LEU A 33 -7.68 -0.20 12.03
C LEU A 33 -7.06 -1.23 12.98
N LYS A 34 -7.43 -2.50 12.83
CA LYS A 34 -6.77 -3.60 13.56
C LYS A 34 -5.38 -3.88 12.99
N GLU A 35 -4.47 -4.43 13.80
CA GLU A 35 -3.10 -4.72 13.37
C GLU A 35 -3.02 -5.66 12.15
N ALA A 36 -3.94 -6.63 12.06
CA ALA A 36 -4.07 -7.51 10.90
C ALA A 36 -4.50 -6.75 9.63
N GLU A 37 -5.42 -5.79 9.76
CA GLU A 37 -5.91 -4.95 8.66
C GLU A 37 -4.83 -3.96 8.21
N MET A 38 -4.08 -3.37 9.16
CA MET A 38 -2.90 -2.55 8.86
C MET A 38 -1.89 -3.30 7.98
N GLY A 39 -1.66 -4.59 8.25
CA GLY A 39 -0.81 -5.44 7.40
C GLY A 39 -1.35 -5.59 5.98
N ARG A 40 -2.64 -5.91 5.86
CA ARG A 40 -3.31 -6.08 4.55
C ARG A 40 -3.25 -4.80 3.70
N VAL A 41 -3.57 -3.66 4.31
CA VAL A 41 -3.52 -2.36 3.64
C VAL A 41 -2.09 -2.00 3.19
N ALA A 42 -1.08 -2.29 4.01
CA ALA A 42 0.31 -2.05 3.62
C ALA A 42 0.72 -2.89 2.40
N GLU A 43 0.29 -4.16 2.32
CA GLU A 43 0.54 -5.02 1.17
C GLU A 43 -0.17 -4.50 -0.09
N GLU A 44 -1.41 -4.05 0.03
CA GLU A 44 -2.15 -3.44 -1.08
C GLU A 44 -1.46 -2.20 -1.64
N LEU A 45 -1.07 -1.27 -0.76
CA LEU A 45 -0.35 -0.05 -1.15
C LEU A 45 1.01 -0.36 -1.79
N ARG A 46 1.70 -1.42 -1.37
CA ARG A 46 2.97 -1.86 -2.00
C ARG A 46 2.76 -2.31 -3.44
N ARG A 47 1.62 -2.91 -3.73
CA ARG A 47 1.24 -3.40 -5.05
C ARG A 47 0.83 -2.27 -5.98
N GLU A 48 -0.01 -1.34 -5.52
CA GLU A 48 -0.32 -0.11 -6.24
C GLU A 48 0.97 0.67 -6.56
N ARG A 49 1.90 0.77 -5.60
CA ARG A 49 3.22 1.39 -5.82
C ARG A 49 4.01 0.69 -6.92
N PHE A 50 4.02 -0.64 -6.97
CA PHE A 50 4.71 -1.39 -8.01
C PHE A 50 4.11 -1.11 -9.38
N HIS A 51 2.78 -1.14 -9.48
CA HIS A 51 2.07 -0.81 -10.71
C HIS A 51 2.40 0.60 -11.21
N LEU A 52 2.35 1.61 -10.33
CA LEU A 52 2.73 2.98 -10.67
C LEU A 52 4.20 3.13 -11.06
N ARG A 53 5.11 2.32 -10.50
CA ARG A 53 6.52 2.31 -10.92
C ARG A 53 6.70 1.73 -12.32
N VAL A 54 5.97 0.68 -12.67
CA VAL A 54 5.99 0.11 -14.02
C VAL A 54 5.42 1.12 -15.02
N GLN A 55 4.31 1.78 -14.69
CA GLN A 55 3.75 2.86 -15.50
C GLN A 55 4.70 4.06 -15.63
N GLN A 56 5.44 4.40 -14.57
CA GLN A 56 6.48 5.44 -14.60
C GLN A 56 7.57 5.11 -15.61
N GLN A 57 8.04 3.86 -15.63
CA GLN A 57 9.05 3.41 -16.58
C GLN A 57 8.52 3.39 -18.02
N ALA A 58 7.24 3.10 -18.20
CA ALA A 58 6.55 3.18 -19.49
C ALA A 58 6.30 4.63 -19.97
N GLY A 59 6.55 5.64 -19.13
CA GLY A 59 6.34 7.05 -19.48
C GLY A 59 4.88 7.50 -19.53
N GLN A 60 3.94 6.66 -19.09
CA GLN A 60 2.49 6.93 -19.10
C GLN A 60 1.95 7.40 -17.74
N LEU A 61 2.82 7.79 -16.82
CA LEU A 61 2.42 8.16 -15.46
C LEU A 61 1.88 9.59 -15.40
N GLU A 62 0.57 9.73 -15.33
CA GLU A 62 -0.09 11.05 -15.24
C GLU A 62 0.09 11.73 -13.87
N LYS A 63 0.27 10.96 -12.79
CA LYS A 63 0.24 11.48 -11.41
C LYS A 63 1.44 11.01 -10.56
N PRO A 64 2.64 11.60 -10.74
CA PRO A 64 3.83 11.22 -9.98
C PRO A 64 3.72 11.48 -8.47
N ASN A 65 2.87 12.43 -8.04
CA ASN A 65 2.65 12.73 -6.62
C ASN A 65 2.08 11.53 -5.84
N ARG A 66 1.30 10.67 -6.51
CA ARG A 66 0.68 9.50 -5.91
C ARG A 66 1.71 8.50 -5.36
N LEU A 67 2.84 8.32 -6.05
CA LEU A 67 3.95 7.49 -5.56
C LEU A 67 4.50 7.98 -4.22
N ARG A 68 4.60 9.30 -4.03
CA ARG A 68 5.10 9.91 -2.80
C ARG A 68 4.11 9.75 -1.65
N GLU A 69 2.82 9.87 -1.94
CA GLU A 69 1.74 9.69 -0.97
C GLU A 69 1.67 8.24 -0.49
N ILE A 70 1.67 7.27 -1.41
CA ILE A 70 1.67 5.84 -1.07
C ILE A 70 2.87 5.48 -0.18
N ARG A 71 4.08 5.99 -0.50
CA ARG A 71 5.28 5.78 0.34
C ARG A 71 5.09 6.31 1.76
N ARG A 72 4.48 7.48 1.93
CA ARG A 72 4.21 8.07 3.25
C ARG A 72 3.17 7.28 4.02
N THR A 73 2.11 6.81 3.35
CA THR A 73 1.06 6.01 3.97
C THR A 73 1.60 4.69 4.50
N ILE A 74 2.42 3.97 3.71
CA ILE A 74 3.11 2.74 4.15
C ILE A 74 3.95 3.03 5.41
N ALA A 75 4.76 4.09 5.40
CA ALA A 75 5.59 4.46 6.54
C ALA A 75 4.76 4.78 7.81
N ARG A 76 3.62 5.45 7.66
CA ARG A 76 2.70 5.73 8.79
C ARG A 76 2.11 4.46 9.39
N ILE A 77 1.71 3.51 8.53
CA ILE A 77 1.20 2.20 8.98
C ILE A 77 2.28 1.45 9.75
N GLU A 78 3.47 1.31 9.18
CA GLU A 78 4.59 0.63 9.83
C GLU A 78 5.00 1.29 11.15
N THR A 79 4.97 2.63 11.21
CA THR A 79 5.22 3.40 12.44
C THR A 79 4.17 3.11 13.50
N THR A 80 2.88 3.09 13.14
CA THR A 80 1.78 2.81 14.07
C THR A 80 1.89 1.39 14.63
N LYS A 81 2.21 0.40 13.79
CA LYS A 81 2.49 -0.98 14.24
C LYS A 81 3.69 -1.01 15.21
N SER A 82 4.75 -0.28 14.90
CA SER A 82 5.92 -0.18 15.80
C SER A 82 5.57 0.49 17.13
N GLN A 83 4.73 1.54 17.13
CA GLN A 83 4.26 2.21 18.33
C GLN A 83 3.43 1.27 19.21
N ASN A 84 2.50 0.51 18.64
CA ASN A 84 1.71 -0.48 19.37
C ASN A 84 2.60 -1.56 20.01
N ARG A 85 3.65 -2.00 19.31
CA ARG A 85 4.60 -2.98 19.84
C ARG A 85 5.52 -2.41 20.95
N LYS A 86 5.94 -1.15 20.82
CA LYS A 86 6.86 -0.47 21.77
C LYS A 86 6.17 0.04 23.02
N THR A 87 4.85 0.17 23.01
CA THR A 87 4.07 0.48 24.19
C THR A 87 3.60 -0.87 24.75
N PRO A 88 4.39 -1.60 25.57
CA PRO A 88 3.79 -2.66 26.35
C PRO A 88 2.71 -1.98 27.17
N ALA A 89 1.46 -2.39 26.96
CA ALA A 89 0.37 -1.98 27.82
C ALA A 89 0.89 -2.05 29.25
N ARG A 90 0.81 -0.93 30.00
CA ARG A 90 0.88 -0.99 31.46
C ARG A 90 -0.30 -1.85 31.89
N LYS A 91 -0.11 -3.16 31.85
CA LYS A 91 -1.03 -4.15 32.38
C LYS A 91 -0.63 -4.26 33.85
N GLY A 92 -1.24 -3.40 34.66
CA GLY A 92 -0.94 -3.28 36.08
C GLY A 92 -1.48 -2.00 36.69
N ASP A 93 -2.76 -1.70 36.47
CA ASP A 93 -3.54 -0.80 37.32
C ASP A 93 -4.81 -1.57 37.75
N SER A 94 -4.63 -2.56 38.64
CA SER A 94 -5.61 -3.15 39.57
C SER A 94 -4.93 -4.21 40.42
#